data_AF-A0A0P9V377-F1
#
_entry.id   AF-A0A0P9V377-F1
#
_cell.length_a   1.000
_cell.length_b   1.000
_cell.length_c   1.000
_cell.angle_alpha   90.00
_cell.angle_beta   90.00
_cell.angle_gamma   90.00
#
_symmetry.space_group_name_H-M   'P 1'
#
loop_
_entity.id
_entity.type
_entity.pdbx_description
1 polymer ?
#
loop_
_entity_poly.entity_id
_entity_poly.type
_entity_poly.pdbx_seq_one_letter_code
_entity_poly.pdbx_strand_id
1 'polypeptide(L)'
;MNDVGMAGMDHGSMNHGAAPAMDDMSGMDHSKMGHDSMPGMDHSKMPMKETPSMQSHPDSEQNNPLVDMQAMSTSPKLDDPGIGLRNNGRRVLTYADLRSTFEDRDGREPSRTIELHLTGHMEKFAWSFDGVKFSDAKPLMLKYGERVRVVLVNDTMMSHPIHLHGMWSDLEDENGQFMVRKHTIDMPPGSRRSYRVTADALGRWAYHCHMLYHMEMGMFREVRVEE
;
A
#
# COMPACT_ATOMS: atom_id res chain seq x y z
N MET A 1 58.19 2.43 -4.21
CA MET A 1 59.21 1.75 -3.38
C MET A 1 58.62 1.45 -2.01
N ASN A 2 58.84 0.21 -1.54
CA ASN A 2 58.47 -0.43 -0.26
C ASN A 2 56.99 -0.83 -0.21
N ASP A 3 56.54 -2.01 -0.65
CA ASP A 3 57.01 -3.41 -0.50
C ASP A 3 57.09 -3.90 0.95
N VAL A 4 56.07 -4.69 1.35
CA VAL A 4 56.12 -5.64 2.46
C VAL A 4 55.21 -6.83 2.13
N GLY A 5 55.78 -7.82 1.46
CA GLY A 5 55.83 -9.24 1.87
C GLY A 5 54.55 -9.97 2.31
N MET A 6 54.15 -10.94 1.48
CA MET A 6 53.19 -12.01 1.78
C MET A 6 53.66 -13.00 2.86
N ALA A 7 52.71 -13.61 3.57
CA ALA A 7 52.83 -14.97 4.08
C ALA A 7 51.47 -15.69 3.94
N GLY A 8 51.44 -16.79 3.19
CA GLY A 8 50.27 -17.65 3.02
C GLY A 8 50.11 -18.67 4.15
N MET A 9 48.87 -19.14 4.34
CA MET A 9 48.48 -20.34 5.10
C MET A 9 47.21 -20.87 4.43
N ASP A 10 47.34 -21.80 3.48
CA ASP A 10 47.26 -23.27 3.62
C ASP A 10 45.86 -23.79 4.03
N HIS A 11 45.20 -24.45 3.07
CA HIS A 11 43.96 -25.19 3.22
C HIS A 11 44.29 -26.67 3.32
N GLY A 12 44.30 -27.22 4.53
CA GLY A 12 44.63 -28.63 4.74
C GLY A 12 44.06 -29.22 6.03
N SER A 13 43.14 -30.16 5.85
CA SER A 13 42.80 -31.25 6.77
C SER A 13 42.03 -30.92 8.05
N MET A 14 40.75 -31.36 8.12
CA MET A 14 40.23 -31.97 9.34
C MET A 14 39.46 -33.25 9.02
N ASN A 15 39.86 -34.25 9.79
CA ASN A 15 39.69 -35.69 9.70
C ASN A 15 38.26 -36.15 10.05
N HIS A 16 37.72 -37.11 9.29
CA HIS A 16 36.48 -37.81 9.60
C HIS A 16 36.73 -38.89 10.67
N GLY A 17 36.22 -38.68 11.88
CA GLY A 17 36.16 -39.69 12.93
C GLY A 17 34.83 -40.45 12.92
N ALA A 18 34.90 -41.75 12.71
CA ALA A 18 33.78 -42.69 12.68
C ALA A 18 33.27 -43.09 14.08
N ALA A 19 31.95 -43.30 14.20
CA ALA A 19 31.28 -44.18 15.17
C ALA A 19 29.83 -44.44 14.70
N PRO A 20 29.11 -45.44 15.23
CA PRO A 20 28.93 -46.78 14.65
C PRO A 20 27.54 -47.00 14.01
N ALA A 21 27.44 -48.09 13.25
CA ALA A 21 26.21 -48.61 12.65
C ALA A 21 25.17 -49.00 13.71
N MET A 22 23.91 -48.67 13.43
CA MET A 22 22.71 -49.17 14.12
C MET A 22 21.70 -49.64 13.08
N ASP A 23 21.21 -50.85 13.32
CA ASP A 23 20.34 -51.67 12.49
C ASP A 23 18.99 -51.04 12.11
N ASP A 24 18.53 -51.50 10.95
CA ASP A 24 17.16 -51.77 10.51
C ASP A 24 16.00 -51.36 11.45
N MET A 25 15.17 -50.43 10.98
CA MET A 25 13.74 -50.36 11.35
C MET A 25 12.90 -50.00 10.12
N SER A 26 12.75 -50.99 9.23
CA SER A 26 11.68 -51.04 8.27
C SER A 26 10.35 -51.43 8.97
N GLY A 27 9.43 -50.48 9.10
CA GLY A 27 8.03 -50.77 9.49
C GLY A 27 7.48 -49.92 10.62
N MET A 28 7.06 -48.69 10.31
CA MET A 28 6.13 -47.93 11.17
C MET A 28 4.87 -47.62 10.36
N ASP A 29 3.80 -48.33 10.71
CA ASP A 29 2.43 -48.14 10.22
C ASP A 29 1.79 -46.95 10.96
N HIS A 30 1.41 -45.91 10.22
CA HIS A 30 0.79 -44.69 10.77
C HIS A 30 -0.74 -44.79 10.95
N SER A 31 -1.34 -45.97 10.82
CA SER A 31 -2.80 -46.17 10.85
C SER A 31 -3.47 -46.08 12.24
N LYS A 32 -2.76 -45.72 13.31
CA LYS A 32 -3.28 -45.76 14.70
C LYS A 32 -3.14 -44.48 15.52
N MET A 33 -3.03 -43.31 14.90
CA MET A 33 -3.16 -42.04 15.64
C MET A 33 -4.65 -41.67 15.77
N GLY A 34 -5.28 -42.15 16.85
CA GLY A 34 -6.65 -41.82 17.21
C GLY A 34 -6.79 -40.34 17.55
N HIS A 35 -7.74 -39.68 16.90
CA HIS A 35 -7.98 -38.24 16.97
C HIS A 35 -9.02 -37.94 18.05
N ASP A 36 -8.76 -38.31 19.31
CA ASP A 36 -9.70 -38.03 20.39
C ASP A 36 -8.99 -37.57 21.67
N SER A 37 -9.46 -36.41 22.14
CA SER A 37 -9.31 -35.87 23.50
C SER A 37 -8.14 -34.89 23.75
N MET A 38 -8.34 -33.63 23.35
CA MET A 38 -7.82 -32.47 24.08
C MET A 38 -8.99 -31.56 24.47
N PRO A 39 -9.38 -31.48 25.76
CA PRO A 39 -10.50 -30.66 26.18
C PRO A 39 -10.12 -29.17 26.26
N GLY A 40 -10.87 -28.35 25.53
CA GLY A 40 -11.26 -26.99 25.92
C GLY A 40 -10.16 -25.93 26.02
N MET A 41 -9.68 -25.43 24.88
CA MET A 41 -9.26 -24.02 24.80
C MET A 41 -10.44 -23.20 24.28
N ASP A 42 -11.02 -22.39 25.16
CA ASP A 42 -12.04 -21.39 24.83
C ASP A 42 -11.37 -20.20 24.11
N HIS A 43 -11.51 -20.14 22.79
CA HIS A 43 -10.97 -19.06 21.96
C HIS A 43 -11.86 -17.80 21.94
N SER A 44 -12.98 -17.76 22.68
CA SER A 44 -13.96 -16.65 22.62
C SER A 44 -13.50 -15.34 23.25
N LYS A 45 -12.34 -15.31 23.93
CA LYS A 45 -11.81 -14.13 24.63
C LYS A 45 -10.47 -13.61 24.14
N MET A 46 -9.97 -14.12 23.02
CA MET A 46 -8.84 -13.47 22.35
C MET A 46 -9.37 -12.26 21.60
N PRO A 47 -8.93 -11.01 21.88
CA PRO A 47 -9.17 -9.92 20.95
C PRO A 47 -8.50 -10.33 19.65
N MET A 48 -9.30 -10.59 18.62
CA MET A 48 -8.83 -10.75 17.26
C MET A 48 -8.19 -9.42 16.88
N LYS A 49 -6.89 -9.29 17.13
CA LYS A 49 -6.08 -8.30 16.44
C LYS A 49 -6.27 -8.67 14.98
N GLU A 50 -7.01 -7.86 14.22
CA GLU A 50 -7.33 -8.13 12.83
C GLU A 50 -6.08 -8.65 12.14
N THR A 51 -6.12 -9.92 11.73
CA THR A 51 -5.11 -10.43 10.81
C THR A 51 -5.13 -9.50 9.62
N PRO A 52 -4.00 -8.89 9.21
CA PRO A 52 -4.00 -7.97 8.10
C PRO A 52 -4.61 -8.69 6.90
N SER A 53 -5.82 -8.28 6.53
CA SER A 53 -6.50 -8.85 5.36
C SER A 53 -5.62 -8.53 4.16
N MET A 54 -5.33 -9.52 3.33
CA MET A 54 -4.61 -9.29 2.08
C MET A 54 -5.35 -8.21 1.28
N GLN A 55 -4.59 -7.27 0.73
CA GLN A 55 -5.16 -6.24 -0.15
C GLN A 55 -5.80 -6.93 -1.36
N SER A 56 -7.04 -6.53 -1.67
CA SER A 56 -7.72 -6.97 -2.89
C SER A 56 -7.31 -6.08 -4.06
N HIS A 57 -7.32 -6.63 -5.27
CA HIS A 57 -6.96 -5.93 -6.49
C HIS A 57 -8.05 -6.08 -7.55
N PRO A 58 -8.34 -5.05 -8.34
CA PRO A 58 -9.22 -5.12 -9.51
C PRO A 58 -8.78 -6.18 -10.53
N ASP A 59 -9.74 -6.82 -11.19
CA ASP A 59 -9.49 -7.79 -12.27
C ASP A 59 -8.64 -7.21 -13.41
N SER A 60 -8.74 -5.89 -13.64
CA SER A 60 -7.95 -5.18 -14.67
C SER A 60 -6.44 -5.17 -14.41
N GLU A 61 -6.00 -5.52 -13.20
CA GLU A 61 -4.57 -5.64 -12.87
C GLU A 61 -4.03 -7.05 -13.11
N GLN A 62 -4.91 -8.05 -13.14
CA GLN A 62 -4.50 -9.44 -13.25
C GLN A 62 -3.90 -9.74 -14.63
N ASN A 63 -2.67 -10.28 -14.65
CA ASN A 63 -1.91 -10.55 -15.88
C ASN A 63 -1.78 -9.33 -16.80
N ASN A 64 -1.83 -8.12 -16.25
CA ASN A 64 -1.74 -6.89 -17.03
C ASN A 64 -0.27 -6.57 -17.34
N PRO A 65 0.15 -6.51 -18.63
CA PRO A 65 1.54 -6.27 -18.99
C PRO A 65 2.04 -4.85 -18.66
N LEU A 66 1.19 -3.97 -18.11
CA LEU A 66 1.50 -2.61 -17.68
C LEU A 66 1.43 -2.44 -16.16
N VAL A 67 1.26 -3.54 -15.43
CA VAL A 67 1.32 -3.59 -13.97
C VAL A 67 2.42 -4.57 -13.61
N ASP A 68 3.51 -4.10 -13.02
CA ASP A 68 4.65 -4.95 -12.65
C ASP A 68 4.62 -5.39 -11.18
N MET A 69 3.81 -4.73 -10.34
CA MET A 69 3.74 -4.96 -8.90
C MET A 69 2.34 -4.69 -8.35
N GLN A 70 2.04 -5.36 -7.23
CA GLN A 70 0.80 -5.25 -6.45
C GLN A 70 1.13 -5.31 -4.97
N ALA A 71 0.56 -4.41 -4.16
CA ALA A 71 0.85 -4.36 -2.74
C ALA A 71 0.02 -5.42 -1.98
N MET A 72 0.65 -6.52 -1.54
CA MET A 72 -0.04 -7.59 -0.81
C MET A 72 -0.56 -7.18 0.58
N SER A 73 0.17 -6.27 1.24
CA SER A 73 -0.16 -5.72 2.55
C SER A 73 0.13 -4.23 2.55
N THR A 74 -0.81 -3.44 3.05
CA THR A 74 -0.71 -1.98 3.02
C THR A 74 -0.78 -1.39 4.43
N SER A 75 -0.30 -0.16 4.58
CA SER A 75 -0.52 0.62 5.80
C SER A 75 -0.67 2.12 5.48
N PRO A 76 -1.30 2.92 6.35
CA PRO A 76 -1.48 4.36 6.10
C PRO A 76 -0.18 5.15 6.02
N LYS A 77 0.86 4.73 6.75
CA LYS A 77 2.17 5.38 6.83
C LYS A 77 2.05 6.89 7.10
N LEU A 78 1.13 7.31 7.96
CA LEU A 78 0.89 8.73 8.25
C LEU A 78 2.02 9.34 9.08
N ASP A 79 2.64 8.53 9.93
CA ASP A 79 3.75 8.85 10.82
C ASP A 79 5.13 8.42 10.27
N ASP A 80 5.19 7.88 9.05
CA ASP A 80 6.43 7.44 8.42
C ASP A 80 7.14 8.64 7.75
N PRO A 81 8.39 8.96 8.15
CA PRO A 81 9.20 9.99 7.48
C PRO A 81 9.50 9.69 6.00
N GLY A 82 9.42 8.43 5.58
CA GLY A 82 9.72 8.00 4.22
C GLY A 82 11.18 7.60 4.00
N ILE A 83 11.47 7.08 2.80
CA ILE A 83 12.77 6.53 2.42
C ILE A 83 13.84 7.64 2.48
N GLY A 84 14.99 7.35 3.10
CA GLY A 84 16.11 8.29 3.24
C GLY A 84 15.94 9.36 4.33
N LEU A 85 14.75 9.47 4.94
CA LEU A 85 14.46 10.46 5.99
C LEU A 85 14.36 9.84 7.40
N ARG A 86 14.27 8.52 7.51
CA ARG A 86 14.28 7.80 8.80
C ARG A 86 15.66 7.87 9.46
N ASN A 87 15.69 8.06 10.78
CA ASN A 87 16.88 7.99 11.62
C ASN A 87 18.07 8.88 11.17
N ASN A 88 17.79 10.01 10.51
CA ASN A 88 18.82 10.91 9.98
C ASN A 88 19.35 11.95 11.00
N GLY A 89 19.04 11.77 12.29
CA GLY A 89 19.43 12.68 13.37
C GLY A 89 18.63 13.99 13.44
N ARG A 90 17.61 14.19 12.59
CA ARG A 90 16.73 15.37 12.59
C ARG A 90 15.28 14.96 12.86
N ARG A 91 14.49 15.90 13.39
CA ARG A 91 13.03 15.75 13.41
C ARG A 91 12.49 15.98 12.00
N VAL A 92 11.84 14.97 11.44
CA VAL A 92 11.13 15.07 10.15
C VAL A 92 9.64 15.17 10.45
N LEU A 93 8.98 16.17 9.88
CA LEU A 93 7.53 16.32 10.00
C LEU A 93 6.82 15.40 9.02
N THR A 94 5.74 14.80 9.46
CA THR A 94 4.96 13.79 8.74
C THR A 94 3.50 14.21 8.62
N TYR A 95 2.67 13.42 7.95
CA TYR A 95 1.23 13.68 7.91
C TYR A 95 0.59 13.59 9.30
N ALA A 96 1.13 12.76 10.19
CA ALA A 96 0.68 12.66 11.57
C ALA A 96 0.86 13.98 12.35
N ASP A 97 1.79 14.86 11.95
CA ASP A 97 1.99 16.18 12.55
C ASP A 97 1.05 17.27 11.98
N LEU A 98 0.40 17.03 10.83
CA LEU A 98 -0.42 18.05 10.14
C LEU A 98 -1.85 18.06 10.66
N ARG A 99 -2.38 19.26 10.94
CA ARG A 99 -3.79 19.48 11.28
C ARG A 99 -4.32 20.73 10.59
N SER A 100 -5.59 20.71 10.20
CA SER A 100 -6.31 21.94 9.81
C SER A 100 -6.58 22.80 11.04
N THR A 101 -6.67 24.12 10.85
CA THR A 101 -7.04 25.08 11.93
C THR A 101 -8.53 25.09 12.25
N PHE A 102 -9.29 24.18 11.63
CA PHE A 102 -10.73 24.01 11.75
C PHE A 102 -11.04 22.51 11.76
N GLU A 103 -12.17 22.15 12.36
CA GLU A 103 -12.71 20.79 12.33
C GLU A 103 -13.36 20.45 10.98
N ASP A 104 -13.82 19.22 10.79
CA ASP A 104 -14.51 18.82 9.56
C ASP A 104 -15.74 19.71 9.29
N ARG A 105 -15.63 20.57 8.27
CA ARG A 105 -16.66 21.56 7.94
C ARG A 105 -17.95 20.95 7.41
N ASP A 106 -17.88 19.79 6.79
CA ASP A 106 -19.05 19.15 6.19
C ASP A 106 -19.71 18.20 7.22
N GLY A 107 -18.92 17.46 7.99
CA GLY A 107 -19.38 16.64 9.12
C GLY A 107 -20.27 15.45 8.76
N ARG A 108 -20.73 15.32 7.50
CA ARG A 108 -21.51 14.17 7.05
C ARG A 108 -20.59 12.97 6.80
N GLU A 109 -21.11 11.78 7.09
CA GLU A 109 -20.48 10.54 6.66
C GLU A 109 -20.53 10.39 5.13
N PRO A 110 -19.51 9.79 4.50
CA PRO A 110 -19.53 9.53 3.07
C PRO A 110 -20.66 8.58 2.65
N SER A 111 -21.33 8.88 1.53
CA SER A 111 -22.39 8.06 0.93
C SER A 111 -21.88 6.74 0.37
N ARG A 112 -20.62 6.71 -0.09
CA ARG A 112 -19.94 5.54 -0.63
C ARG A 112 -18.42 5.72 -0.64
N THR A 113 -17.74 4.60 -0.84
CA THR A 113 -16.28 4.54 -1.05
C THR A 113 -15.96 4.31 -2.53
N ILE A 114 -14.94 5.00 -3.02
CA ILE A 114 -14.28 4.79 -4.31
C ILE A 114 -12.85 4.38 -3.98
N GLU A 115 -12.51 3.11 -4.16
CA GLU A 115 -11.13 2.64 -4.03
C GLU A 115 -10.46 2.67 -5.41
N LEU A 116 -9.23 3.20 -5.45
CA LEU A 116 -8.43 3.28 -6.66
C LEU A 116 -7.01 2.83 -6.36
N HIS A 117 -6.47 2.05 -7.28
CA HIS A 117 -5.13 1.51 -7.20
C HIS A 117 -4.18 2.32 -8.06
N LEU A 118 -3.08 2.81 -7.49
CA LEU A 118 -2.02 3.47 -8.22
C LEU A 118 -1.10 2.39 -8.76
N THR A 119 -1.20 2.14 -10.05
CA THR A 119 -0.51 1.04 -10.72
C THR A 119 0.53 1.58 -11.71
N GLY A 120 1.51 0.76 -12.04
CA GLY A 120 2.45 1.10 -13.08
C GLY A 120 3.41 -0.01 -13.44
N HIS A 121 4.28 0.30 -14.40
CA HIS A 121 5.37 -0.55 -14.84
C HIS A 121 6.62 0.29 -15.03
N MET A 122 7.67 -0.01 -14.28
CA MET A 122 8.91 0.76 -14.25
C MET A 122 9.62 0.76 -15.61
N GLU A 123 9.89 -0.42 -16.17
CA GLU A 123 10.66 -0.53 -17.43
C GLU A 123 9.90 0.01 -18.66
N LYS A 124 8.59 -0.22 -18.72
CA LYS A 124 7.72 0.29 -19.81
C LYS A 124 7.28 1.73 -19.57
N PHE A 125 7.58 2.27 -18.39
CA PHE A 125 7.22 3.60 -17.95
C PHE A 125 5.72 3.91 -18.14
N ALA A 126 4.88 2.95 -17.76
CA ALA A 126 3.42 3.06 -17.83
C ALA A 126 2.86 3.35 -16.44
N TRP A 127 1.89 4.26 -16.34
CA TRP A 127 1.32 4.69 -15.07
C TRP A 127 -0.19 4.83 -15.24
N SER A 128 -0.97 4.38 -14.26
CA SER A 128 -2.42 4.34 -14.38
C SER A 128 -3.10 4.27 -13.00
N PHE A 129 -4.42 4.42 -13.03
CA PHE A 129 -5.27 3.95 -11.95
C PHE A 129 -5.88 2.59 -12.34
N ASP A 130 -5.93 1.64 -11.42
CA ASP A 130 -6.56 0.31 -11.55
C ASP A 130 -6.03 -0.53 -12.73
N GLY A 131 -4.80 -0.31 -13.16
CA GLY A 131 -4.25 -0.94 -14.37
C GLY A 131 -4.85 -0.43 -15.69
N VAL A 132 -5.74 0.57 -15.65
CA VAL A 132 -6.46 1.09 -16.82
C VAL A 132 -5.86 2.41 -17.29
N LYS A 133 -5.38 2.42 -18.55
CA LYS A 133 -4.85 3.62 -19.21
C LYS A 133 -5.89 4.73 -19.28
N PHE A 134 -5.45 5.98 -19.23
CA PHE A 134 -6.35 7.13 -19.31
C PHE A 134 -7.25 7.12 -20.56
N SER A 135 -6.76 6.68 -21.72
CA SER A 135 -7.57 6.59 -22.95
C SER A 135 -8.80 5.69 -22.82
N ASP A 136 -8.74 4.69 -21.95
CA ASP A 136 -9.79 3.69 -21.74
C ASP A 136 -10.55 3.95 -20.42
N ALA A 137 -10.11 4.94 -19.65
CA ALA A 137 -10.63 5.24 -18.33
C ALA A 137 -11.99 5.92 -18.40
N LYS A 138 -12.96 5.35 -17.69
CA LYS A 138 -14.22 6.04 -17.45
C LYS A 138 -14.02 7.15 -16.41
N PRO A 139 -14.72 8.28 -16.55
CA PRO A 139 -14.73 9.30 -15.51
C PRO A 139 -15.28 8.77 -14.18
N LEU A 140 -14.75 9.29 -13.08
CA LEU A 140 -15.34 9.12 -11.75
C LEU A 140 -16.54 10.06 -11.66
N MET A 141 -17.74 9.48 -11.71
CA MET A 141 -18.98 10.23 -11.62
C MET A 141 -19.31 10.52 -10.15
N LEU A 142 -19.54 11.79 -9.81
CA LEU A 142 -20.02 12.26 -8.51
C LEU A 142 -21.30 13.07 -8.71
N LYS A 143 -22.22 13.00 -7.74
CA LYS A 143 -23.39 13.89 -7.72
C LYS A 143 -23.07 15.19 -6.98
N TYR A 144 -23.61 16.31 -7.43
CA TYR A 144 -23.45 17.58 -6.74
C TYR A 144 -23.95 17.49 -5.28
N GLY A 145 -23.12 17.93 -4.34
CA GLY A 145 -23.36 17.82 -2.90
C GLY A 145 -23.09 16.44 -2.29
N GLU A 146 -22.75 15.42 -3.10
CA GLU A 146 -22.34 14.10 -2.62
C GLU A 146 -21.06 14.23 -1.78
N ARG A 147 -20.99 13.45 -0.70
CA ARG A 147 -19.75 13.25 0.04
C ARG A 147 -19.27 11.83 -0.17
N VAL A 148 -18.10 11.65 -0.74
CA VAL A 148 -17.52 10.34 -1.02
C VAL A 148 -16.23 10.14 -0.24
N ARG A 149 -15.91 8.89 0.07
CA ARG A 149 -14.59 8.49 0.55
C ARG A 149 -13.80 8.02 -0.65
N VAL A 150 -12.65 8.61 -0.91
CA VAL A 150 -11.68 8.08 -1.86
C VAL A 150 -10.63 7.32 -1.05
N VAL A 151 -10.39 6.07 -1.42
CA VAL A 151 -9.29 5.26 -0.90
C VAL A 151 -8.28 5.11 -2.03
N LEU A 152 -7.02 5.42 -1.73
CA LEU A 152 -5.90 5.18 -2.62
C LEU A 152 -5.05 4.04 -2.09
N VAL A 153 -4.71 3.10 -2.96
CA VAL A 153 -3.75 2.01 -2.69
C VAL A 153 -2.56 2.21 -3.62
N ASN A 154 -1.34 2.36 -3.09
CA ASN A 154 -0.16 2.48 -3.93
C ASN A 154 0.50 1.11 -4.14
N ASP A 155 0.30 0.54 -5.32
CA ASP A 155 0.85 -0.76 -5.72
C ASP A 155 2.27 -0.69 -6.25
N THR A 156 2.79 0.53 -6.43
CA THR A 156 4.11 0.76 -7.00
C THR A 156 5.18 0.93 -5.92
N MET A 157 6.44 0.89 -6.36
CA MET A 157 7.60 1.19 -5.51
C MET A 157 7.99 2.66 -5.49
N MET A 158 7.19 3.55 -6.08
CA MET A 158 7.42 4.99 -6.10
C MET A 158 6.36 5.73 -5.29
N SER A 159 6.71 6.90 -4.78
CA SER A 159 5.68 7.76 -4.17
C SER A 159 4.79 8.34 -5.27
N HIS A 160 3.54 8.70 -4.97
CA HIS A 160 2.66 9.36 -5.93
C HIS A 160 1.85 10.47 -5.25
N PRO A 161 2.17 11.75 -5.48
CA PRO A 161 1.35 12.84 -4.98
C PRO A 161 0.09 12.96 -5.84
N ILE A 162 -1.05 12.46 -5.37
CA ILE A 162 -2.30 12.48 -6.14
C ILE A 162 -3.06 13.78 -5.89
N HIS A 163 -3.38 14.49 -6.96
CA HIS A 163 -4.01 15.81 -6.95
C HIS A 163 -5.40 15.77 -7.56
N LEU A 164 -6.36 16.36 -6.84
CA LEU A 164 -7.72 16.58 -7.31
C LEU A 164 -7.96 18.07 -7.56
N HIS A 165 -8.42 18.39 -8.77
CA HIS A 165 -8.84 19.74 -9.13
C HIS A 165 -10.26 20.04 -8.63
N GLY A 166 -10.57 21.32 -8.43
CA GLY A 166 -11.93 21.81 -8.16
C GLY A 166 -12.47 21.57 -6.74
N MET A 167 -12.04 20.50 -6.06
CA MET A 167 -12.52 20.12 -4.73
C MET A 167 -11.35 19.88 -3.76
N TRP A 168 -11.68 19.80 -2.47
CA TRP A 168 -10.71 19.51 -1.41
C TRP A 168 -10.70 18.03 -1.01
N SER A 169 -9.52 17.56 -0.60
CA SER A 169 -9.30 16.26 0.03
C SER A 169 -9.15 16.44 1.54
N ASP A 170 -10.13 15.93 2.28
CA ASP A 170 -10.11 15.87 3.74
C ASP A 170 -9.47 14.55 4.18
N LEU A 171 -8.15 14.57 4.44
CA LEU A 171 -7.38 13.38 4.80
C LEU A 171 -7.91 12.75 6.10
N GLU A 172 -8.03 11.42 6.09
CA GLU A 172 -8.44 10.63 7.25
C GLU A 172 -7.27 9.88 7.89
N ASP A 173 -7.39 9.59 9.18
CA ASP A 173 -6.56 8.59 9.86
C ASP A 173 -7.06 7.15 9.64
N GLU A 174 -6.40 6.18 10.27
CA GLU A 174 -6.77 4.76 10.17
C GLU A 174 -8.17 4.43 10.72
N ASN A 175 -8.72 5.30 11.58
CA ASN A 175 -10.05 5.18 12.17
C ASN A 175 -11.08 6.04 11.43
N GLY A 176 -10.72 6.57 10.26
CA GLY A 176 -11.58 7.43 9.45
C GLY A 176 -11.75 8.84 10.01
N GLN A 177 -10.99 9.27 11.02
CA GLN A 177 -11.12 10.59 11.62
C GLN A 177 -10.45 11.67 10.77
N PHE A 178 -11.05 12.86 10.71
CA PHE A 178 -10.51 13.97 9.93
C PHE A 178 -9.18 14.47 10.52
N MET A 179 -8.17 14.61 9.68
CA MET A 179 -6.84 15.12 10.05
C MET A 179 -6.58 16.52 9.50
N VAL A 180 -6.56 16.64 8.17
CA VAL A 180 -6.14 17.86 7.49
C VAL A 180 -6.77 17.95 6.11
N ARG A 181 -7.18 19.16 5.73
CA ARG A 181 -7.65 19.51 4.38
C ARG A 181 -6.49 19.89 3.48
N LYS A 182 -6.38 19.24 2.32
CA LYS A 182 -5.38 19.51 1.27
C LYS A 182 -5.99 19.31 -0.12
N HIS A 183 -5.29 19.72 -1.18
CA HIS A 183 -5.69 19.41 -2.58
C HIS A 183 -4.85 18.29 -3.20
N THR A 184 -3.76 17.87 -2.53
CA THR A 184 -2.84 16.83 -3.00
C THR A 184 -2.47 15.92 -1.85
N ILE A 185 -2.65 14.61 -2.05
CA ILE A 185 -2.37 13.55 -1.10
C ILE A 185 -1.17 12.76 -1.61
N ASP A 186 -0.03 12.92 -0.93
CA ASP A 186 1.12 12.04 -1.11
C ASP A 186 0.75 10.58 -0.80
N MET A 187 1.28 9.64 -1.58
CA MET A 187 1.07 8.21 -1.41
C MET A 187 2.42 7.49 -1.48
N PRO A 188 3.05 7.16 -0.34
CA PRO A 188 4.27 6.36 -0.32
C PRO A 188 4.07 4.95 -0.89
N PRO A 189 5.13 4.24 -1.27
CA PRO A 189 5.05 2.85 -1.76
C PRO A 189 4.31 1.92 -0.80
N GLY A 190 3.43 1.05 -1.30
CA GLY A 190 2.70 0.06 -0.49
C GLY A 190 1.84 0.68 0.61
N SER A 191 1.40 1.93 0.44
CA SER A 191 0.52 2.61 1.40
C SER A 191 -0.93 2.57 0.96
N ARG A 192 -1.83 2.63 1.95
CA ARG A 192 -3.27 2.78 1.74
C ARG A 192 -3.78 3.96 2.56
N ARG A 193 -4.29 4.99 1.90
CA ARG A 193 -4.81 6.20 2.58
C ARG A 193 -6.21 6.49 2.10
N SER A 194 -7.04 7.01 3.00
CA SER A 194 -8.37 7.48 2.66
C SER A 194 -8.51 8.98 2.92
N TYR A 195 -9.36 9.61 2.14
CA TYR A 195 -9.76 11.00 2.34
C TYR A 195 -11.18 11.19 1.85
N ARG A 196 -11.86 12.21 2.38
CA ARG A 196 -13.23 12.56 1.98
C ARG A 196 -13.20 13.69 0.97
N VAL A 197 -14.15 13.65 0.04
CA VAL A 197 -14.39 14.70 -0.95
C VAL A 197 -15.85 15.08 -0.88
N THR A 198 -16.12 16.38 -0.72
CA THR A 198 -17.45 16.96 -0.93
C THR A 198 -17.50 17.50 -2.34
N ALA A 199 -18.40 16.97 -3.18
CA ALA A 199 -18.55 17.38 -4.57
C ALA A 199 -19.33 18.69 -4.68
N ASP A 200 -18.69 19.82 -4.37
CA ASP A 200 -19.29 21.17 -4.31
C ASP A 200 -18.98 22.03 -5.54
N ALA A 201 -18.31 21.48 -6.55
CA ALA A 201 -17.94 22.17 -7.78
C ALA A 201 -18.43 21.38 -9.01
N LEU A 202 -19.49 21.88 -9.67
CA LEU A 202 -20.02 21.30 -10.92
C LEU A 202 -18.97 21.34 -12.05
N GLY A 203 -18.96 20.31 -12.90
CA GLY A 203 -18.14 20.28 -14.11
C GLY A 203 -17.21 19.07 -14.22
N ARG A 204 -16.16 19.24 -15.03
CA ARG A 204 -15.18 18.20 -15.35
C ARG A 204 -13.82 18.59 -14.76
N TRP A 205 -13.30 17.76 -13.88
CA TRP A 205 -12.09 18.05 -13.11
C TRP A 205 -11.01 17.02 -13.36
N ALA A 206 -9.77 17.47 -13.45
CA ALA A 206 -8.62 16.59 -13.54
C ALA A 206 -8.33 15.94 -12.19
N TYR A 207 -8.01 14.65 -12.21
CA TYR A 207 -7.58 13.89 -11.04
C TYR A 207 -6.38 13.03 -11.42
N HIS A 208 -5.19 13.37 -10.91
CA HIS A 208 -3.96 12.83 -11.49
C HIS A 208 -2.78 12.84 -10.52
N CYS A 209 -1.74 12.08 -10.85
CA CYS A 209 -0.47 12.19 -10.16
C CYS A 209 0.20 13.54 -10.47
N HIS A 210 0.78 14.17 -9.47
CA HIS A 210 1.45 15.46 -9.56
C HIS A 210 2.96 15.31 -9.88
N MET A 211 3.43 14.07 -10.09
CA MET A 211 4.64 13.84 -10.86
C MET A 211 4.31 13.91 -12.34
N LEU A 212 4.83 14.95 -13.00
CA LEU A 212 4.43 15.34 -14.37
C LEU A 212 4.53 14.19 -15.36
N TYR A 213 5.61 13.41 -15.31
CA TYR A 213 5.79 12.28 -16.22
C TYR A 213 4.80 11.14 -15.95
N HIS A 214 4.34 10.92 -14.71
CA HIS A 214 3.32 9.90 -14.44
C HIS A 214 1.96 10.35 -14.96
N MET A 215 1.63 11.63 -14.78
CA MET A 215 0.43 12.24 -15.36
C MET A 215 0.41 12.06 -16.88
N GLU A 216 1.48 12.46 -17.54
CA GLU A 216 1.61 12.42 -19.01
C GLU A 216 1.51 11.00 -19.55
N MET A 217 2.06 10.03 -18.83
CA MET A 217 2.06 8.61 -19.21
C MET A 217 0.81 7.84 -18.74
N GLY A 218 -0.19 8.52 -18.20
CA GLY A 218 -1.55 7.98 -18.06
C GLY A 218 -2.10 7.82 -16.65
N MET A 219 -1.37 8.21 -15.60
CA MET A 219 -1.90 8.25 -14.22
C MET A 219 -2.78 9.48 -14.04
N PHE A 220 -3.90 9.43 -14.75
CA PHE A 220 -4.88 10.48 -14.91
C PHE A 220 -6.28 9.85 -14.95
N ARG A 221 -7.22 10.56 -14.36
CA ARG A 221 -8.65 10.31 -14.40
C ARG A 221 -9.37 11.64 -14.56
N GLU A 222 -10.53 11.55 -15.18
CA GLU A 222 -11.51 12.63 -15.14
C GLU A 222 -12.45 12.39 -13.95
N VAL A 223 -12.76 13.43 -13.18
CA VAL A 223 -13.89 13.46 -12.23
C VAL A 223 -14.99 14.33 -12.83
N ARG A 224 -16.22 13.83 -12.88
CA ARG A 224 -17.40 14.58 -13.32
C ARG A 224 -18.35 14.81 -12.16
N VAL A 225 -18.75 16.04 -11.95
CA VAL A 225 -19.75 16.43 -10.96
C VAL A 225 -20.98 16.95 -11.70
N GLU A 226 -22.08 16.24 -11.57
CA GLU A 226 -23.36 16.49 -12.25
C GLU A 226 -24.52 16.50 -11.22
N GLU A 227 -25.68 17.08 -11.59
CA GLU A 227 -26.87 17.17 -10.71
C GLU A 227 -27.58 15.83 -10.49
#